data_AF-A0A9E3LL80-F1
#
_entry.id   AF-A0A9E3LL80-F1
#
_cell.length_a   1.000
_cell.length_b   1.000
_cell.length_c   1.000
_cell.angle_alpha   90.00
_cell.angle_beta   90.00
_cell.angle_gamma   90.00
#
_symmetry.space_group_name_H-M   'P 1'
#
loop_
_entity.id
_entity.type
_entity.pdbx_description
1 polymer ?
#
loop_
_entity_poly.entity_id
_entity_poly.type
_entity_poly.pdbx_seq_one_letter_code
_entity_poly.pdbx_strand_id
1 'polypeptide(L)' 'DGGSAIASPTGHWVVEPVAGEEQLVVADIDLERVRRERQNFDATGHYSRPDVFHLTVDRARRQAAHFLD' A
#
# COMPACT_ATOMS: atom_id res chain seq x y z
N ASP A 1 -18.80 -11.82 -1.22
CA ASP A 1 -18.61 -13.28 -1.38
C ASP A 1 -17.18 -13.68 -0.99
N GLY A 2 -16.58 -13.16 0.09
CA GLY A 2 -15.13 -13.33 0.32
C GLY A 2 -14.28 -12.43 -0.61
N GLY A 3 -13.11 -12.91 -1.02
CA GLY A 3 -12.21 -12.26 -1.97
C GLY A 3 -10.79 -12.02 -1.44
N SER A 4 -10.41 -12.64 -0.31
CA SER A 4 -9.04 -12.56 0.22
C SER A 4 -8.03 -13.06 -0.82
N ALA A 5 -6.97 -12.30 -1.04
CA ALA A 5 -5.97 -12.52 -2.08
C ALA A 5 -4.60 -11.99 -1.63
N ILE A 6 -3.53 -12.39 -2.32
CA ILE A 6 -2.19 -11.83 -2.14
C ILE A 6 -1.67 -11.44 -3.53
N ALA A 7 -1.29 -10.17 -3.70
CA ALA A 7 -0.69 -9.66 -4.94
C ALA A 7 0.80 -9.36 -4.74
N SER A 8 1.59 -9.63 -5.77
CA SER A 8 3.00 -9.27 -5.84
C SER A 8 3.19 -7.79 -6.19
N PRO A 9 4.39 -7.21 -5.97
CA PRO A 9 4.68 -5.82 -6.32
C PRO A 9 4.58 -5.49 -7.82
N THR A 10 4.52 -6.50 -8.69
CA THR A 10 4.31 -6.34 -10.14
C THR A 10 2.83 -6.32 -10.53
N GLY A 11 1.91 -6.42 -9.56
CA GLY A 11 0.47 -6.48 -9.79
C GLY A 11 -0.07 -7.87 -10.15
N HIS A 12 0.79 -8.90 -10.21
CA HIS A 12 0.35 -10.28 -10.45
C HIS A 12 -0.07 -10.98 -9.16
N TRP A 13 -1.03 -11.90 -9.21
CA TRP A 13 -1.47 -12.67 -8.05
C TRP A 13 -0.39 -13.66 -7.60
N VAL A 14 -0.13 -13.67 -6.28
CA VAL A 14 0.56 -14.75 -5.57
C VAL A 14 -0.46 -15.76 -5.06
N VAL A 15 -1.61 -15.26 -4.59
CA VAL A 15 -2.81 -16.04 -4.31
C VAL A 15 -3.98 -15.31 -4.95
N GLU A 16 -4.71 -15.99 -5.83
CA GLU A 16 -5.91 -15.42 -6.46
C GLU A 16 -7.03 -15.18 -5.44
N PRO A 17 -7.97 -14.27 -5.72
CA PRO A 17 -9.09 -14.00 -4.80
C PRO A 17 -9.95 -15.23 -4.51
N VAL A 18 -10.08 -15.59 -3.23
CA VAL A 18 -10.90 -16.71 -2.77
C VAL A 18 -12.32 -16.23 -2.47
N ALA A 19 -13.29 -16.66 -3.28
CA ALA A 19 -14.69 -16.24 -3.13
C ALA A 19 -15.62 -17.41 -2.76
N GLY A 20 -16.60 -17.16 -1.89
CA GLY A 20 -17.64 -18.10 -1.49
C GLY A 20 -17.20 -19.18 -0.51
N GLU A 21 -15.96 -19.12 -0.03
CA GLU A 21 -15.34 -20.15 0.79
C GLU A 21 -14.59 -19.55 1.99
N GLU A 22 -14.67 -20.22 3.14
CA GLU A 22 -13.80 -19.95 4.29
C GLU A 22 -12.47 -20.69 4.10
N GLN A 23 -11.37 -19.94 4.00
CA GLN A 23 -10.07 -20.51 3.72
C GLN A 23 -8.96 -19.74 4.45
N LEU A 24 -7.95 -20.47 4.94
CA LEU A 24 -6.70 -19.88 5.39
C LEU A 24 -5.78 -19.62 4.19
N VAL A 25 -5.47 -18.35 3.94
CA VAL A 25 -4.57 -17.93 2.86
C VAL A 25 -3.18 -17.64 3.43
N VAL A 26 -2.16 -18.33 2.92
CA VAL A 26 -0.76 -18.20 3.33
C VAL A 26 0.14 -18.19 2.11
N ALA A 27 1.17 -17.35 2.10
CA ALA A 27 2.22 -17.36 1.09
C ALA A 27 3.57 -16.94 1.69
N ASP A 28 4.64 -17.51 1.17
CA ASP A 28 6.00 -17.04 1.43
C ASP A 28 6.33 -15.84 0.56
N ILE A 29 6.96 -14.82 1.13
CA ILE A 29 7.23 -13.55 0.45
C ILE A 29 8.73 -13.24 0.47
N ASP A 30 9.31 -13.06 -0.72
CA ASP A 30 10.66 -12.51 -0.89
C ASP A 30 10.62 -10.97 -0.84
N LEU A 31 11.13 -10.40 0.25
CA LEU A 31 11.21 -8.95 0.43
C LEU A 31 12.18 -8.26 -0.53
N GLU A 32 13.15 -8.97 -1.11
CA GLU A 32 14.05 -8.39 -2.10
C GLU A 32 13.30 -8.01 -3.38
N ARG A 33 12.19 -8.69 -3.71
CA ARG A 33 11.35 -8.35 -4.86
C ARG A 33 10.82 -6.93 -4.77
N VAL A 34 10.48 -6.45 -3.58
CA VAL A 34 10.02 -5.06 -3.37
C VAL A 34 11.11 -4.06 -3.75
N ARG A 35 12.35 -4.33 -3.35
CA ARG A 35 13.49 -3.45 -3.68
C ARG A 35 13.78 -3.45 -5.18
N ARG A 36 13.72 -4.62 -5.84
CA ARG A 36 13.88 -4.74 -7.29
C ARG A 36 12.81 -3.94 -8.05
N GLU A 37 11.54 -4.06 -7.66
CA GLU A 37 10.47 -3.31 -8.34
C GLU A 37 10.51 -1.81 -8.03
N ARG A 38 10.95 -1.38 -6.83
CA ARG A 38 11.22 0.03 -6.55
C ARG A 38 12.37 0.61 -7.39
N GLN A 39 13.39 -0.19 -7.69
CA GLN A 39 14.44 0.22 -8.61
C GLN A 39 13.90 0.44 -10.03
N ASN A 40 12.96 -0.41 -10.47
CA ASN A 40 12.28 -0.26 -11.75
C ASN A 40 11.36 0.98 -11.79
N PHE A 41 10.60 1.21 -10.72
CA PHE A 41 9.70 2.36 -10.61
C PHE A 41 9.51 2.83 -9.15
N ASP A 42 9.96 4.05 -8.86
CA ASP A 42 9.76 4.70 -7.55
C ASP A 42 9.10 6.07 -7.69
N ALA A 43 7.76 6.08 -7.60
CA ALA A 43 6.92 7.28 -7.75
C ALA A 43 7.26 8.41 -6.76
N THR A 44 7.75 8.06 -5.56
CA THR A 44 8.09 9.03 -4.51
C THR A 44 9.57 9.36 -4.44
N GLY A 45 10.39 8.70 -5.27
CA GLY A 45 11.84 8.89 -5.32
C GLY A 45 12.27 9.47 -6.66
N HIS A 46 12.97 8.68 -7.48
CA HIS A 46 13.61 9.18 -8.71
C HIS A 46 12.62 9.58 -9.82
N TYR A 47 11.37 9.12 -9.78
CA TYR A 47 10.31 9.63 -10.66
C TYR A 47 9.54 10.83 -10.07
N SER A 48 9.85 11.24 -8.83
CA SER A 48 9.19 12.40 -8.24
C SER A 48 9.61 13.70 -8.93
N ARG A 49 8.66 14.64 -9.05
CA ARG A 49 8.88 16.00 -9.55
C ARG A 49 8.52 17.01 -8.46
N PRO A 50 9.36 17.14 -7.42
CA PRO A 50 9.08 18.04 -6.29
C PRO A 50 9.03 19.52 -6.70
N ASP A 51 9.60 19.86 -7.85
CA ASP A 51 9.51 21.17 -8.48
C ASP A 51 8.13 21.45 -9.11
N VAL A 52 7.33 20.42 -9.37
CA VAL A 52 5.97 20.53 -9.95
C VAL A 52 4.90 20.25 -8.89
N PHE A 53 5.08 19.20 -8.09
CA PHE A 53 4.09 18.75 -7.11
C PHE A 53 4.75 18.46 -5.76
N HIS A 54 4.18 19.04 -4.71
CA HIS A 54 4.58 18.79 -3.33
C HIS A 54 3.33 18.60 -2.46
N LEU A 55 3.38 17.62 -1.54
CA LEU A 55 2.30 17.33 -0.60
C LEU A 55 2.81 17.48 0.84
N THR A 56 2.18 18.37 1.60
CA THR A 56 2.37 18.50 3.04
C THR A 56 1.19 17.86 3.77
N VAL A 57 1.49 17.00 4.75
CA VAL A 57 0.46 16.30 5.55
C VAL A 57 0.50 16.82 6.98
N ASP A 58 -0.60 17.40 7.45
CA ASP A 58 -0.81 17.65 8.88
C ASP A 58 -1.34 16.37 9.56
N ARG A 59 -0.57 15.85 10.51
CA ARG A 59 -0.90 14.63 11.27
C ARG A 59 -1.51 14.93 12.64
N ALA A 60 -1.75 16.19 12.97
CA ALA A 60 -2.38 16.55 14.23
C ALA A 60 -3.78 15.92 14.33
N ARG A 61 -4.03 15.18 15.42
CA ARG A 61 -5.37 14.69 15.74
C ARG A 61 -6.28 15.90 15.97
N ARG A 62 -7.22 16.13 15.06
CA ARG A 62 -8.20 17.21 15.21
C ARG A 62 -9.25 16.81 16.25
N GLN A 63 -9.52 17.71 17.19
CA GLN A 63 -10.62 17.56 18.14
C GLN A 63 -11.91 18.10 17.51
N ALA A 64 -13.05 17.48 17.83
CA ALA A 64 -14.35 17.93 17.34
C ALA A 64 -14.77 19.28 17.94
N ALA A 65 -14.29 19.60 19.14
CA ALA A 65 -14.48 20.89 19.79
C ALA A 65 -13.33 21.18 20.74
N HIS A 66 -13.01 22.46 20.89
CA HIS A 66 -12.17 22.99 21.96
C HIS A 66 -13.10 23.78 22.88
N PHE A 67 -13.26 23.33 24.13
CA PHE A 67 -14.07 24.01 25.12
C PHE A 67 -13.19 25.01 25.88
N LEU A 68 -13.74 26.19 26.13
CA LEU A 68 -13.10 27.30 26.83
C LEU A 68 -13.90 27.55 28.11
N ASP A 69 -13.93 26.54 28.96
CA ASP A 69 -14.48 26.60 30.32
C ASP A 69 -13.37 26.71 31.37
#